data_AF-A0AAD6CIJ6-F1
#
_entry.id   AF-A0AAD6CIJ6-F1
#
_cell.length_a   1.000
_cell.length_b   1.000
_cell.length_c   1.000
_cell.angle_alpha   90.00
_cell.angle_beta   90.00
_cell.angle_gamma   90.00
#
_symmetry.space_group_name_H-M   'P 1'
#
loop_
_entity.id
_entity.type
_entity.pdbx_description
1 polymer ?
#
loop_
_entity_poly.entity_id
_entity_poly.type
_entity_poly.pdbx_seq_one_letter_code
_entity_poly.pdbx_strand_id
1 'polypeptide(L)'
;MREAIQTLYAPGVTKRPWIEIEIAISNLNTIADKWLSRLPAEFHFAELDATATDPFVRQCADLGFRFYTTKLFISQACLRHIGYQAPSVSPGGALCSTMAATCVQMACKMLDMLPNEPDATWIYRVSPWWCVLHYIMQSTTVLLIELFSRTQPGTSEAIHLVEKIQKATQWLREMSTKDPSSRRAWLVCMDILSRHGERFLLGLTAGSTTRWSHTS
;
A
#
# COMPACT_ATOMS: atom_id res chain seq x y z
N MET A 1 14.79 -2.59 5.74
CA MET A 1 13.88 -3.72 5.39
C MET A 1 14.28 -5.06 6.00
N ARG A 2 15.45 -5.62 5.66
CA ARG A 2 15.88 -6.96 6.16
C ARG A 2 15.79 -7.09 7.68
N GLU A 3 16.33 -6.11 8.39
CA GLU A 3 16.30 -6.06 9.85
C GLU A 3 14.86 -6.04 10.40
N ALA A 4 13.97 -5.24 9.81
CA ALA A 4 12.55 -5.23 10.20
C ALA A 4 11.89 -6.61 10.02
N ILE A 5 12.19 -7.32 8.92
CA ILE A 5 11.69 -8.68 8.68
C ILE A 5 12.19 -9.64 9.76
N GLN A 6 13.49 -9.61 10.05
CA GLN A 6 14.10 -10.51 11.04
C GLN A 6 13.63 -10.23 12.47
N THR A 7 13.40 -8.96 12.80
CA THR A 7 13.03 -8.55 14.16
C THR A 7 11.53 -8.68 14.43
N LEU A 8 10.68 -8.44 13.42
CA LEU A 8 9.21 -8.35 13.60
C LEU A 8 8.45 -9.56 13.04
N TYR A 9 9.02 -10.31 12.10
CA TYR A 9 8.32 -11.37 11.38
C TYR A 9 9.03 -12.73 11.42
N ALA A 10 10.14 -12.88 12.13
CA ALA A 10 10.77 -14.18 12.32
C ALA A 10 9.87 -15.12 13.14
N PRO A 11 9.92 -16.45 12.92
CA PRO A 11 9.06 -17.41 13.63
C PRO A 11 9.11 -17.33 15.16
N GLY A 12 10.24 -16.90 15.73
CA GLY A 12 10.42 -16.74 17.17
C GLY A 12 9.76 -15.49 17.78
N VAL A 13 9.26 -14.56 16.98
CA VAL A 13 8.69 -13.28 17.46
C VAL A 13 7.40 -13.49 18.25
N THR A 14 6.61 -14.53 17.94
CA THR A 14 5.35 -14.85 18.64
C THR A 14 5.52 -15.14 20.13
N LYS A 15 6.75 -15.46 20.56
CA LYS A 15 7.09 -15.72 21.97
C LYS A 15 7.53 -14.46 22.73
N ARG A 16 7.74 -13.33 22.04
CA ARG A 16 8.22 -12.10 22.66
C ARG A 16 7.07 -11.29 23.25
N PRO A 17 7.27 -10.64 24.41
CA PRO A 17 6.32 -9.65 24.92
C PRO A 17 6.04 -8.54 23.90
N TRP A 18 4.78 -8.10 23.78
CA TRP A 18 4.40 -7.05 22.83
C TRP A 18 5.17 -5.74 23.03
N ILE A 19 5.50 -5.39 24.28
CA ILE A 19 6.29 -4.19 24.61
C ILE A 19 7.67 -4.20 23.92
N GLU A 20 8.32 -5.37 23.78
CA GLU A 20 9.59 -5.49 23.07
C GLU A 20 9.41 -5.25 21.57
N ILE A 21 8.29 -5.72 21.01
CA ILE A 21 7.92 -5.51 19.60
C ILE A 21 7.67 -4.02 19.36
N GLU A 22 6.93 -3.34 20.25
CA GLU A 22 6.68 -1.90 20.18
C GLU A 22 7.97 -1.07 20.19
N ILE A 23 8.92 -1.39 21.10
CA ILE A 23 10.23 -0.75 21.16
C ILE A 23 10.98 -0.97 19.84
N ALA A 24 10.99 -2.20 19.31
CA ALA A 24 11.63 -2.51 18.03
C ALA A 24 11.01 -1.72 16.86
N ILE A 25 9.68 -1.63 16.80
CA ILE A 25 8.96 -0.85 15.78
C ILE A 25 9.35 0.63 15.85
N SER A 26 9.33 1.23 17.05
CA SER A 26 9.69 2.63 17.27
C SER A 26 11.14 2.92 16.85
N ASN A 27 12.08 2.05 17.23
CA ASN A 27 13.49 2.17 16.88
C ASN A 27 13.71 2.06 15.37
N LEU A 28 13.15 1.03 14.73
CA LEU A 28 13.24 0.83 13.28
C LEU A 28 12.62 2.00 12.50
N ASN A 29 11.48 2.52 12.97
CA ASN A 29 10.83 3.67 12.37
C ASN A 29 11.73 4.92 12.46
N THR A 30 12.31 5.18 13.62
CA THR A 30 13.25 6.29 13.84
C THR A 30 14.47 6.19 12.93
N ILE A 31 15.02 4.98 12.74
CA ILE A 31 16.15 4.75 11.83
C ILE A 31 15.77 5.07 10.39
N ALA A 32 14.58 4.64 9.94
CA ALA A 32 14.08 4.94 8.61
C ALA A 32 13.90 6.46 8.41
N ASP A 33 13.31 7.16 9.38
CA ASP A 33 13.08 8.61 9.29
C ASP A 33 14.40 9.40 9.28
N LYS A 34 15.41 8.98 10.08
CA LYS A 34 16.77 9.54 10.03
C LYS A 34 17.47 9.28 8.70
N TRP A 35 17.20 8.14 8.06
CA TRP A 35 17.74 7.87 6.74
C TRP A 35 17.15 8.84 5.71
N LEU A 36 15.83 9.06 5.74
CA LEU A 36 15.16 10.01 4.85
C LEU A 36 15.68 11.44 5.06
N SER A 37 15.91 11.88 6.30
CA SER A 37 16.38 13.23 6.60
C SER A 37 17.82 13.51 6.14
N ARG A 38 18.60 12.48 5.81
CA ARG A 38 19.98 12.58 5.32
C ARG A 38 20.07 12.41 3.81
N LEU A 39 18.93 12.19 3.14
CA LEU A 39 18.88 11.98 1.71
C LEU A 39 19.16 13.31 0.98
N PRO A 40 20.14 13.36 0.06
CA PRO A 40 20.40 14.55 -0.76
C PRO A 40 19.16 14.94 -1.58
N ALA A 41 19.01 16.25 -1.84
CA ALA A 41 17.82 16.80 -2.49
C ALA A 41 17.60 16.23 -3.90
N GLU A 42 18.68 15.89 -4.60
CA GLU A 42 18.67 15.31 -5.95
C GLU A 42 18.05 13.91 -5.98
N PHE A 43 17.94 13.24 -4.82
CA PHE A 43 17.37 11.90 -4.69
C PHE A 43 16.01 11.90 -3.98
N HIS A 44 15.42 13.08 -3.75
CA HIS A 44 14.08 13.16 -3.18
C HIS A 44 13.06 12.60 -4.17
N PHE A 45 12.09 11.85 -3.63
CA PHE A 45 11.15 11.05 -4.41
C PHE A 45 9.69 11.40 -4.11
N ALA A 46 9.45 12.58 -3.54
CA ALA A 46 8.10 13.05 -3.24
C ALA A 46 7.31 13.37 -4.51
N GLU A 47 7.99 13.84 -5.56
CA GLU A 47 7.40 14.19 -6.85
C GLU A 47 8.29 13.58 -7.95
N LEU A 48 7.86 12.43 -8.49
CA LEU A 48 8.54 11.79 -9.62
C LEU A 48 8.01 12.41 -10.92
N ASP A 49 8.75 13.35 -11.49
CA ASP A 49 8.40 13.87 -12.82
C ASP A 49 8.81 12.87 -13.90
N ALA A 50 7.83 12.12 -14.39
CA ALA A 50 8.00 11.16 -15.48
C ALA A 50 8.32 11.81 -16.85
N THR A 51 8.07 13.11 -16.99
CA THR A 51 8.28 13.91 -18.20
C THR A 51 9.60 14.69 -18.16
N ALA A 52 10.18 14.88 -16.97
CA ALA A 52 11.46 15.53 -16.81
C ALA A 52 12.61 14.67 -17.34
N THR A 53 13.57 15.36 -17.95
CA THR A 53 14.92 14.90 -18.29
C THR A 53 15.77 14.63 -17.03
N ASP A 54 15.18 14.20 -15.92
CA ASP A 54 15.92 13.91 -14.69
C ASP A 54 16.70 12.60 -14.89
N PRO A 55 18.06 12.66 -14.95
CA PRO A 55 18.87 11.48 -15.14
C PRO A 55 18.77 10.49 -13.95
N PHE A 56 18.26 10.92 -12.80
CA PHE A 56 18.15 10.13 -11.58
C PHE A 56 16.74 9.63 -11.26
N VAL A 57 15.75 9.87 -12.13
CA VAL A 57 14.34 9.53 -11.84
C VAL A 57 14.13 8.06 -11.45
N ARG A 58 14.90 7.13 -12.04
CA ARG A 58 14.87 5.70 -11.67
C ARG A 58 15.41 5.44 -10.27
N GLN A 59 16.50 6.10 -9.91
CA GLN A 59 17.15 6.00 -8.60
C GLN A 59 16.24 6.59 -7.54
N CYS A 60 15.65 7.78 -7.80
CA CYS A 60 14.66 8.40 -6.92
C CYS A 60 13.46 7.47 -6.71
N ALA A 61 12.90 6.91 -7.79
CA ALA A 61 11.80 5.96 -7.70
C ALA A 61 12.18 4.72 -6.88
N ASP A 62 13.31 4.06 -7.17
CA ASP A 62 13.76 2.86 -6.44
C ASP A 62 13.95 3.15 -4.94
N LEU A 63 14.52 4.31 -4.59
CA LEU A 63 14.65 4.76 -3.20
C LEU A 63 13.29 4.97 -2.54
N GLY A 64 12.36 5.65 -3.22
CA GLY A 64 11.00 5.89 -2.71
C GLY A 64 10.23 4.60 -2.47
N PHE A 65 10.22 3.70 -3.45
CA PHE A 65 9.59 2.38 -3.33
C PHE A 65 10.17 1.58 -2.16
N ARG A 66 11.50 1.53 -2.03
CA ARG A 66 12.15 0.80 -0.92
C ARG A 66 11.88 1.42 0.43
N PHE A 67 11.87 2.75 0.50
CA PHE A 67 11.59 3.48 1.73
C PHE A 67 10.16 3.22 2.20
N TYR A 68 9.17 3.45 1.35
CA TYR A 68 7.76 3.25 1.70
C TYR A 68 7.46 1.80 2.03
N THR A 69 8.00 0.82 1.28
CA THR A 69 7.84 -0.60 1.64
C THR A 69 8.51 -0.92 2.98
N THR A 70 9.67 -0.34 3.28
CA THR A 70 10.31 -0.54 4.59
C THR A 70 9.43 -0.01 5.71
N LYS A 71 8.87 1.20 5.55
CA LYS A 71 7.96 1.78 6.54
C LYS A 71 6.66 0.98 6.65
N LEU A 72 6.13 0.44 5.54
CA LEU A 72 4.98 -0.48 5.55
C LEU A 72 5.29 -1.71 6.41
N PHE A 73 6.40 -2.42 6.17
CA PHE A 73 6.76 -3.58 7.00
C PHE A 73 6.92 -3.23 8.48
N ILE A 74 7.51 -2.09 8.82
CA ILE A 74 7.69 -1.68 10.23
C ILE A 74 6.33 -1.41 10.90
N SER A 75 5.45 -0.70 10.19
CA SER A 75 4.17 -0.21 10.73
C SER A 75 3.03 -1.24 10.67
N GLN A 76 3.09 -2.20 9.75
CA GLN A 76 2.01 -3.16 9.49
C GLN A 76 1.77 -4.11 10.67
N ALA A 77 2.79 -4.38 11.50
CA ALA A 77 2.62 -5.15 12.73
C ALA A 77 1.57 -4.53 13.65
N CYS A 78 1.57 -3.19 13.78
CA CYS A 78 0.59 -2.45 14.57
C CYS A 78 -0.81 -2.47 13.94
N LEU A 79 -0.92 -2.29 12.62
CA LEU A 79 -2.20 -2.36 11.90
C LEU A 79 -2.89 -3.72 12.12
N ARG A 80 -2.12 -4.82 12.02
CA ARG A 80 -2.63 -6.18 12.27
C ARG A 80 -3.00 -6.38 13.74
N HIS A 81 -2.16 -5.92 14.66
CA HIS A 81 -2.41 -6.05 16.09
C HIS A 81 -3.73 -5.38 16.51
N ILE A 82 -3.99 -4.15 16.05
CA ILE A 82 -5.26 -3.46 16.31
C ILE A 82 -6.44 -4.23 15.73
N GLY A 83 -6.30 -4.79 14.52
CA GLY A 83 -7.36 -5.57 13.89
C GLY A 83 -7.70 -6.89 14.61
N TYR A 84 -6.77 -7.48 15.36
CA TYR A 84 -7.00 -8.70 16.13
C TYR A 84 -7.47 -8.45 17.58
N GLN A 85 -7.32 -7.24 18.11
CA GLN A 85 -7.80 -6.93 19.46
C GLN A 85 -9.32 -6.71 19.47
N ALA A 86 -10.02 -7.37 20.38
CA ALA A 86 -11.43 -7.12 20.61
C ALA A 86 -11.62 -5.65 21.07
N PRO A 87 -12.69 -4.95 20.62
CA PRO A 87 -12.92 -3.54 20.97
C PRO A 87 -12.94 -3.22 22.47
N SER A 88 -13.11 -4.22 23.33
CA SER A 88 -13.21 -4.11 24.78
C SER A 88 -11.89 -4.25 25.55
N VAL A 89 -10.80 -4.69 24.92
CA VAL A 89 -9.54 -5.04 25.61
C VAL A 89 -8.45 -4.03 25.27
N SER A 90 -8.51 -2.89 25.95
CA SER A 90 -7.53 -1.78 25.93
C SER A 90 -7.33 -1.15 24.54
N PRO A 91 -7.37 0.18 24.40
CA PRO A 91 -6.93 0.81 23.16
C PRO A 91 -5.49 0.35 22.90
N GLY A 92 -5.26 -0.34 21.78
CA GLY A 92 -3.91 -0.65 21.32
C GLY A 92 -3.05 0.60 21.51
N GLY A 93 -1.93 0.46 22.24
CA GLY A 93 -1.23 1.58 22.85
C GLY A 93 -1.03 2.76 21.90
N ALA A 94 -0.93 3.99 22.42
CA ALA A 94 -0.84 5.21 21.61
C ALA A 94 0.15 5.09 20.44
N LEU A 95 1.30 4.43 20.67
CA LEU A 95 2.27 4.08 19.64
C LEU A 95 1.68 3.22 18.50
N CYS A 96 1.00 2.12 18.83
CA CYS A 96 0.40 1.21 17.88
C CYS A 96 -0.63 1.91 17.00
N SER A 97 -1.46 2.78 17.59
CA SER A 97 -2.41 3.62 16.86
C SER A 97 -1.71 4.57 15.88
N THR A 98 -0.66 5.27 16.33
CA THR A 98 0.17 6.14 15.48
C THR A 98 0.85 5.36 14.34
N MET A 99 1.38 4.19 14.63
CA MET A 99 2.05 3.35 13.63
C MET A 99 1.04 2.76 12.63
N ALA A 100 -0.16 2.38 13.05
CA ALA A 100 -1.20 1.94 12.12
C ALA A 100 -1.61 3.07 11.16
N ALA A 101 -1.78 4.30 11.66
CA ALA A 101 -2.02 5.47 10.81
C ALA A 101 -0.84 5.74 9.85
N THR A 102 0.40 5.58 10.34
CA THR A 102 1.61 5.65 9.51
C THR A 102 1.57 4.60 8.41
N CYS A 103 1.13 3.37 8.69
CA CYS A 103 1.01 2.30 7.70
C CYS A 103 0.12 2.70 6.53
N VAL A 104 -1.07 3.23 6.84
CA VAL A 104 -2.03 3.72 5.84
C VAL A 104 -1.43 4.88 5.04
N GLN A 105 -0.79 5.85 5.71
CA GLN A 105 -0.15 6.98 5.05
C GLN A 105 0.95 6.53 4.07
N MET A 106 1.77 5.55 4.44
CA MET A 106 2.84 5.05 3.57
C MET A 106 2.27 4.26 2.39
N ALA A 107 1.15 3.55 2.57
CA ALA A 107 0.45 2.89 1.47
C ALA A 107 -0.10 3.91 0.46
N CYS A 108 -0.68 5.02 0.93
CA CYS A 108 -1.09 6.12 0.06
C CYS A 108 0.12 6.71 -0.69
N LYS A 109 1.19 7.08 0.02
CA LYS A 109 2.40 7.66 -0.59
C LYS A 109 3.05 6.73 -1.61
N MET A 110 3.02 5.42 -1.39
CA MET A 110 3.48 4.44 -2.36
C MET A 110 2.71 4.53 -3.68
N LEU A 111 1.38 4.64 -3.61
CA LEU A 111 0.52 4.73 -4.78
C LEU A 111 0.57 6.12 -5.43
N ASP A 112 0.96 7.15 -4.67
CA ASP A 112 1.18 8.51 -5.18
C ASP A 112 2.40 8.64 -6.08
N MET A 113 3.39 7.76 -5.92
CA MET A 113 4.53 7.70 -6.85
C MET A 113 4.16 7.19 -8.24
N LEU A 114 3.04 6.49 -8.37
CA LEU A 114 2.55 6.08 -9.69
C LEU A 114 1.90 7.28 -10.38
N PRO A 115 2.06 7.46 -11.70
CA PRO A 115 1.28 8.42 -12.45
C PRO A 115 -0.23 8.21 -12.25
N ASN A 116 -1.01 9.28 -12.40
CA ASN A 116 -2.46 9.21 -12.23
C ASN A 116 -3.11 8.33 -13.30
N GLU A 117 -2.69 8.48 -14.55
CA GLU A 117 -3.08 7.60 -15.64
C GLU A 117 -2.10 6.43 -15.76
N PRO A 118 -2.57 5.16 -15.78
CA PRO A 118 -1.70 4.02 -16.00
C PRO A 118 -0.98 4.08 -17.35
N ASP A 119 0.33 3.91 -17.31
CA ASP A 119 1.18 3.85 -18.50
C ASP A 119 2.22 2.73 -18.33
N ALA A 120 2.07 1.67 -19.13
CA ALA A 120 3.03 0.57 -19.11
C ALA A 120 4.46 1.01 -19.45
N THR A 121 4.66 2.07 -20.24
CA THR A 121 6.01 2.57 -20.56
C THR A 121 6.68 3.20 -19.35
N TRP A 122 5.92 3.87 -18.48
CA TRP A 122 6.43 4.40 -17.20
C TRP A 122 7.00 3.29 -16.31
N ILE A 123 6.36 2.12 -16.28
CA ILE A 123 6.83 0.98 -15.47
C ILE A 123 8.25 0.58 -15.86
N TYR A 124 8.52 0.43 -17.17
CA TYR A 124 9.84 0.03 -17.66
C TYR A 124 10.85 1.19 -17.66
N ARG A 125 10.37 2.44 -17.74
CA ARG A 125 11.24 3.62 -17.77
C ARG A 125 11.64 4.11 -16.37
N VAL A 126 10.77 4.05 -15.38
CA VAL A 126 10.96 4.71 -14.08
C VAL A 126 10.95 3.71 -12.93
N SER A 127 9.99 2.79 -12.91
CA SER A 127 9.81 1.89 -11.77
C SER A 127 10.81 0.72 -11.75
N PRO A 128 11.08 0.14 -10.56
CA PRO A 128 11.67 -1.19 -10.45
C PRO A 128 10.62 -2.24 -10.86
N TRP A 129 10.41 -2.41 -12.17
CA TRP A 129 9.33 -3.19 -12.78
C TRP A 129 9.18 -4.63 -12.25
N TRP A 130 10.28 -5.28 -11.88
CA TRP A 130 10.26 -6.64 -11.30
C TRP A 130 9.59 -6.71 -9.91
N CYS A 131 9.52 -5.60 -9.17
CA CYS A 131 8.91 -5.55 -7.84
C CYS A 131 7.66 -4.67 -7.76
N VAL A 132 7.33 -3.88 -8.79
CA VAL A 132 6.25 -2.88 -8.72
C VAL A 132 4.89 -3.51 -8.38
N LEU A 133 4.62 -4.71 -8.92
CA LEU A 133 3.43 -5.50 -8.56
C LEU A 133 3.32 -5.72 -7.05
N HIS A 134 4.43 -6.09 -6.41
CA HIS A 134 4.45 -6.34 -4.97
C HIS A 134 4.22 -5.07 -4.16
N TYR A 135 4.75 -3.93 -4.61
CA TYR A 135 4.52 -2.65 -3.95
C TYR A 135 3.06 -2.21 -4.06
N ILE A 136 2.46 -2.32 -5.25
CA ILE A 136 1.04 -2.04 -5.46
C ILE A 136 0.20 -2.96 -4.59
N MET A 137 0.42 -4.28 -4.64
CA MET A 137 -0.39 -5.23 -3.87
C MET A 137 -0.26 -5.05 -2.35
N GLN A 138 0.95 -4.77 -1.84
CA GLN A 138 1.15 -4.52 -0.42
C GLN A 138 0.40 -3.28 0.06
N SER A 139 0.48 -2.18 -0.69
CA SER A 139 -0.25 -0.95 -0.38
C SER A 139 -1.75 -1.14 -0.49
N THR A 140 -2.24 -1.71 -1.59
CA THR A 140 -3.67 -1.98 -1.79
C THR A 140 -4.23 -2.86 -0.67
N THR A 141 -3.47 -3.87 -0.22
CA THR A 141 -3.90 -4.72 0.90
C THR A 141 -4.07 -3.90 2.18
N VAL A 142 -3.13 -3.02 2.51
CA VAL A 142 -3.22 -2.14 3.68
C VAL A 142 -4.45 -1.22 3.58
N LEU A 143 -4.68 -0.61 2.42
CA LEU A 143 -5.82 0.28 2.23
C LEU A 143 -7.17 -0.46 2.28
N LEU A 144 -7.25 -1.68 1.73
CA LEU A 144 -8.47 -2.51 1.81
C LEU A 144 -8.77 -2.92 3.27
N ILE A 145 -7.74 -3.28 4.04
CA ILE A 145 -7.88 -3.59 5.48
C ILE A 145 -8.43 -2.38 6.22
N GLU A 146 -7.84 -1.19 6.00
CA GLU A 146 -8.28 0.05 6.64
C GLU A 146 -9.72 0.39 6.27
N LEU A 147 -10.01 0.44 4.96
CA LEU A 147 -11.31 0.80 4.43
C LEU A 147 -12.42 -0.07 5.02
N PHE A 148 -12.24 -1.39 5.02
CA PHE A 148 -13.32 -2.30 5.44
C PHE A 148 -13.42 -2.53 6.93
N SER A 149 -12.34 -2.32 7.69
CA SER A 149 -12.30 -2.66 9.12
C SER A 149 -12.42 -1.45 10.03
N ARG A 150 -11.94 -0.28 9.59
CA ARG A 150 -11.70 0.87 10.47
C ARG A 150 -12.30 2.18 9.95
N THR A 151 -12.64 2.27 8.67
CA THR A 151 -13.20 3.48 8.09
C THR A 151 -14.73 3.43 7.99
N GLN A 152 -15.38 4.52 8.37
CA GLN A 152 -16.83 4.66 8.20
C GLN A 152 -17.17 5.11 6.77
N PRO A 153 -18.19 4.53 6.12
CA PRO A 153 -18.64 4.97 4.80
C PRO A 153 -19.04 6.45 4.75
N GLY A 154 -18.79 7.11 3.63
CA GLY A 154 -19.18 8.51 3.40
C GLY A 154 -18.28 9.57 4.04
N THR A 155 -17.25 9.17 4.79
CA THR A 155 -16.24 10.12 5.30
C THR A 155 -15.27 10.53 4.19
N SER A 156 -14.61 11.68 4.36
CA SER A 156 -13.53 12.12 3.46
C SER A 156 -12.37 11.11 3.40
N GLU A 157 -12.09 10.45 4.53
CA GLU A 157 -11.11 9.36 4.59
C GLU A 157 -11.53 8.17 3.71
N ALA A 158 -12.79 7.74 3.78
CA ALA A 158 -13.29 6.65 2.94
C ALA A 158 -13.14 6.99 1.45
N ILE A 159 -13.53 8.20 1.06
CA ILE A 159 -13.42 8.68 -0.33
C ILE A 159 -11.95 8.64 -0.78
N HIS A 160 -11.04 9.17 0.05
CA HIS A 160 -9.62 9.19 -0.25
C HIS A 160 -9.04 7.78 -0.43
N LEU A 161 -9.37 6.85 0.47
CA LEU A 161 -8.92 5.46 0.39
C LEU A 161 -9.46 4.76 -0.88
N VAL A 162 -10.73 5.00 -1.20
CA VAL A 162 -11.38 4.50 -2.42
C VAL A 162 -10.65 4.98 -3.67
N GLU A 163 -10.34 6.28 -3.78
CA GLU A 163 -9.60 6.84 -4.91
C GLU A 163 -8.23 6.18 -5.09
N LYS A 164 -7.48 5.97 -3.99
CA LYS A 164 -6.19 5.27 -4.03
C LYS A 164 -6.33 3.81 -4.47
N ILE A 165 -7.34 3.10 -3.96
CA ILE A 165 -7.59 1.70 -4.35
C ILE A 165 -7.99 1.62 -5.82
N GLN A 166 -8.81 2.55 -6.32
CA GLN A 166 -9.17 2.62 -7.74
C GLN A 166 -7.94 2.88 -8.63
N LYS A 167 -7.08 3.82 -8.26
CA LYS A 167 -5.81 4.05 -8.94
C LYS A 167 -4.97 2.75 -8.99
N ALA A 168 -4.86 2.05 -7.88
CA ALA A 168 -4.13 0.77 -7.83
C ALA A 168 -4.74 -0.30 -8.74
N THR A 169 -6.07 -0.45 -8.78
CA THR A 169 -6.71 -1.45 -9.64
C THR A 169 -6.61 -1.11 -11.12
N GLN A 170 -6.63 0.17 -11.48
CA GLN A 170 -6.35 0.62 -12.85
C GLN A 170 -4.93 0.28 -13.28
N TRP A 171 -3.93 0.50 -12.42
CA TRP A 171 -2.54 0.08 -12.66
C TRP A 171 -2.40 -1.44 -12.79
N LEU A 172 -3.02 -2.23 -11.91
CA LEU A 172 -3.01 -3.69 -12.00
C LEU A 172 -3.66 -4.19 -13.30
N ARG A 173 -4.74 -3.54 -13.74
CA ARG A 173 -5.39 -3.83 -15.02
C ARG A 173 -4.45 -3.55 -16.19
N GLU A 174 -3.78 -2.40 -16.22
CA GLU A 174 -2.83 -2.07 -17.27
C GLU A 174 -1.66 -3.08 -17.32
N MET A 175 -1.09 -3.41 -16.16
CA MET A 175 -0.03 -4.42 -16.05
C MET A 175 -0.48 -5.83 -16.48
N SER A 176 -1.76 -6.16 -16.27
CA SER A 176 -2.32 -7.47 -16.61
C SER A 176 -2.28 -7.79 -18.11
N THR A 177 -2.13 -6.78 -18.96
CA THR A 177 -1.99 -6.94 -20.41
C THR A 177 -0.72 -7.69 -20.80
N LYS A 178 0.32 -7.66 -19.94
CA LYS A 178 1.64 -8.25 -20.20
C LYS A 178 2.11 -9.24 -19.14
N ASP A 179 1.54 -9.21 -17.94
CA ASP A 179 1.92 -10.09 -16.83
C ASP A 179 0.74 -10.88 -16.25
N PRO A 180 0.74 -12.23 -16.35
CA PRO A 180 -0.27 -13.08 -15.73
C PRO A 180 -0.39 -12.91 -14.21
N SER A 181 0.69 -12.53 -13.52
CA SER A 181 0.65 -12.34 -12.06
C SER A 181 -0.14 -11.09 -11.69
N SER A 182 0.02 -10.02 -12.46
CA SER A 182 -0.77 -8.80 -12.40
C SER A 182 -2.23 -9.04 -12.75
N ARG A 183 -2.51 -9.92 -13.72
CA ARG A 183 -3.90 -10.37 -13.99
C ARG A 183 -4.53 -11.04 -12.78
N ARG A 184 -3.84 -11.96 -12.11
CA ARG A 184 -4.35 -12.60 -10.88
C ARG A 184 -4.57 -11.58 -9.77
N ALA A 185 -3.61 -10.68 -9.55
CA ALA A 185 -3.70 -9.62 -8.58
C ALA A 185 -4.91 -8.71 -8.82
N TRP A 186 -5.11 -8.26 -10.06
CA TRP A 186 -6.27 -7.45 -10.45
C TRP A 186 -7.59 -8.16 -10.16
N LEU A 187 -7.73 -9.43 -10.57
CA LEU A 187 -8.94 -10.22 -10.33
C LEU A 187 -9.25 -10.38 -8.84
N VAL A 188 -8.23 -10.62 -8.00
CA VAL A 188 -8.40 -10.71 -6.54
C VAL A 188 -8.88 -9.38 -5.97
N CYS A 189 -8.31 -8.24 -6.38
CA CYS A 189 -8.77 -6.94 -5.93
C CYS A 189 -10.22 -6.66 -6.36
N MET A 190 -10.58 -6.98 -7.61
CA MET A 190 -11.94 -6.80 -8.10
C MET A 190 -12.96 -7.69 -7.38
N ASP A 191 -12.60 -8.95 -7.09
CA ASP A 191 -13.44 -9.86 -6.30
C ASP A 191 -13.68 -9.31 -4.89
N ILE A 192 -12.63 -8.89 -4.18
CA ILE A 192 -12.76 -8.27 -2.85
C ILE A 192 -13.65 -7.02 -2.90
N LEU A 193 -13.43 -6.14 -3.89
CA LEU A 193 -14.21 -4.92 -4.06
C LEU A 193 -15.68 -5.22 -4.39
N SER A 194 -15.97 -6.24 -5.19
CA SER A 194 -17.36 -6.63 -5.48
C SER A 194 -18.10 -7.13 -4.25
N ARG A 195 -17.43 -7.85 -3.35
CA ARG A 195 -18.03 -8.42 -2.14
C ARG A 195 -18.28 -7.41 -1.03
N HIS A 196 -17.43 -6.39 -0.92
CA HIS A 196 -17.45 -5.45 0.21
C HIS A 196 -17.69 -4.00 -0.20
N GLY A 197 -17.70 -3.71 -1.50
CA GLY A 197 -17.70 -2.35 -2.03
C GLY A 197 -19.05 -1.65 -2.03
N GLU A 198 -20.17 -2.38 -2.01
CA GLU A 198 -21.52 -1.79 -1.95
C GLU A 198 -21.67 -0.84 -0.75
N ARG A 199 -21.07 -1.21 0.38
CA ARG A 199 -21.05 -0.41 1.61
C ARG A 199 -20.39 0.97 1.44
N PHE A 200 -19.47 1.09 0.48
CA PHE A 200 -18.69 2.29 0.21
C PHE A 200 -19.05 2.93 -1.14
N LEU A 201 -20.19 2.54 -1.74
CA LEU A 201 -20.64 2.99 -3.07
C LEU A 201 -19.57 2.78 -4.15
N LEU A 202 -18.74 1.74 -4.00
CA LEU A 202 -17.71 1.36 -4.98
C LEU A 202 -18.29 0.76 -6.28
N GLY A 203 -19.62 0.70 -6.40
CA GLY A 203 -20.34 0.23 -7.57
C GLY A 203 -20.99 1.39 -8.34
N LEU A 204 -20.57 1.53 -9.60
CA LEU A 204 -21.23 2.18 -10.76
C LEU A 204 -20.37 3.24 -11.50
N THR A 205 -19.16 2.85 -11.88
CA THR A 205 -18.57 3.24 -13.18
C THR A 205 -18.14 2.00 -13.97
N ALA A 206 -18.94 0.93 -13.91
CA ALA A 206 -18.90 -0.13 -14.91
C ALA A 206 -19.83 0.28 -16.08
N GLY A 207 -19.35 1.20 -16.91
CA GLY A 207 -19.95 1.43 -18.22
C GLY A 207 -19.67 0.25 -19.14
N SER A 208 -20.60 -0.70 -19.21
CA SER A 208 -21.02 -1.48 -20.40
C SER A 208 -21.61 -2.82 -19.96
N THR A 209 -22.92 -2.81 -19.78
CA THR A 209 -23.78 -3.98 -19.72
C THR A 209 -23.67 -4.76 -21.03
N THR A 210 -22.74 -5.71 -21.13
CA THR A 210 -22.87 -6.79 -22.13
C THR A 210 -23.58 -7.95 -21.47
N ARG A 211 -24.90 -7.91 -21.67
CA ARG A 211 -25.88 -8.97 -21.46
C ARG A 211 -25.35 -10.25 -22.11
N TRP A 212 -24.95 -11.24 -21.30
CA TRP A 212 -24.85 -12.62 -21.74
C TRP A 212 -26.27 -13.17 -21.85
N SER A 213 -26.89 -13.01 -23.02
CA SER A 213 -28.05 -13.80 -23.42
C SER A 213 -27.58 -15.17 -23.83
N HIS A 214 -27.89 -16.17 -23.01
CA HIS A 214 -27.99 -17.55 -23.45
C HIS A 214 -29.08 -17.64 -24.52
N THR A 215 -28.72 -18.10 -25.71
CA THR A 215 -29.65 -18.73 -26.65
C THR A 215 -28.97 -19.92 -27.30
N SER A 216 -29.66 -21.06 -27.12
CA SER A 216 -29.56 -22.36 -27.81
C SER A 216 -28.44 -23.30 -27.40
#